data_AF-A0A2P7MXE3-F1
#
_entry.id   AF-A0A2P7MXE3-F1
#
_cell.length_a   1.000
_cell.length_b   1.000
_cell.length_c   1.000
_cell.angle_alpha   90.00
_cell.angle_beta   90.00
_cell.angle_gamma   90.00
#
_symmetry.space_group_name_H-M   'P 1'
#
loop_
_entity.id
_entity.type
_entity.pdbx_description
1 polymer ?
#
loop_
_entity_poly.entity_id
_entity_poly.type
_entity_poly.pdbx_seq_one_letter_code
_entity_poly.pdbx_strand_id
1 'polypeptide(L)'
;MAQPRGRRFRWAIAAIRIPSHSCGPLLAFCQLLNALVPVPRLRRVAVALGWALASCIAGAPALSPLAIPAAGALELRGVTYFSKAPWKVDLVSYYTTVWQTGAEYYFTITLDPEAGVALGGLTIQQTRGVDTSFPFFVDRTSAFLGRPRQQGPRVPVQAQFDSDARRFTLSFPEPIKPGSTLTVVLKPWNNPAVSDTYMFQVSAYPAGPNPSPASLGFGTLRIYDPDWR
;
A
#
# COMPACT_ATOMS: atom_id res chain seq x y z
N MET A 1 57.75 -11.47 17.96
CA MET A 1 58.31 -11.35 16.59
C MET A 1 58.26 -12.71 15.93
N ALA A 2 57.31 -12.91 15.01
CA ALA A 2 57.28 -14.03 14.08
C ALA A 2 56.50 -13.57 12.84
N GLN A 3 57.13 -13.66 11.68
CA GLN A 3 56.71 -13.07 10.41
C GLN A 3 55.87 -14.09 9.60
N PRO A 4 54.74 -13.70 8.99
CA PRO A 4 53.86 -14.64 8.29
C PRO A 4 54.30 -14.89 6.84
N ARG A 5 54.29 -16.16 6.42
CA ARG A 5 54.52 -16.58 5.03
C ARG A 5 53.23 -16.43 4.21
N GLY A 6 53.30 -15.57 3.19
CA GLY A 6 52.24 -15.34 2.23
C GLY A 6 51.99 -16.53 1.29
N ARG A 7 50.71 -16.79 1.00
CA ARG A 7 50.28 -17.60 -0.14
C ARG A 7 49.63 -16.70 -1.17
N ARG A 8 50.15 -16.79 -2.39
CA ARG A 8 49.74 -16.00 -3.55
C ARG A 8 48.44 -16.55 -4.14
N PHE A 9 47.51 -15.64 -4.39
CA PHE A 9 46.32 -15.83 -5.22
C PHE A 9 46.72 -16.11 -6.67
N ARG A 10 46.04 -17.07 -7.32
CA ARG A 10 45.98 -17.20 -8.78
C ARG A 10 44.52 -17.09 -9.19
N TRP A 11 44.19 -15.99 -9.87
CA TRP A 11 42.90 -15.76 -10.52
C TRP A 11 42.93 -16.38 -11.92
N ALA A 12 41.92 -17.18 -12.25
CA ALA A 12 41.65 -17.60 -13.62
C ALA A 12 40.54 -16.70 -14.20
N ILE A 13 40.89 -15.95 -15.24
CA ILE A 13 40.00 -15.06 -15.99
C ILE A 13 39.32 -15.91 -17.07
N ALA A 14 38.01 -16.12 -16.95
CA ALA A 14 37.19 -16.70 -18.01
C ALA A 14 36.59 -15.57 -18.86
N ALA A 15 37.06 -15.44 -20.09
CA ALA A 15 36.55 -14.51 -21.08
C ALA A 15 35.22 -15.03 -21.65
N ILE A 16 34.12 -14.30 -21.42
CA ILE A 16 32.81 -14.56 -22.04
C ILE A 16 32.70 -13.71 -23.31
N ARG A 17 32.50 -14.41 -24.42
CA ARG A 17 32.36 -13.91 -25.79
C ARG A 17 30.93 -13.40 -26.00
N ILE A 18 30.76 -12.10 -26.26
CA ILE A 18 29.48 -11.48 -26.62
C ILE A 18 29.32 -11.51 -28.14
N PRO A 19 28.19 -12.02 -28.69
CA PRO A 19 27.91 -11.90 -30.11
C PRO A 19 27.39 -10.50 -30.47
N SER A 20 28.00 -9.95 -31.51
CA SER A 20 27.66 -8.71 -32.20
C SER A 20 26.44 -8.87 -33.09
N HIS A 21 25.43 -8.00 -32.94
CA HIS A 21 24.42 -7.76 -33.97
C HIS A 21 24.39 -6.26 -34.35
N SER A 22 24.88 -6.03 -35.58
CA SER A 22 24.41 -5.12 -36.64
C SER A 22 23.37 -4.05 -36.25
N CYS A 23 23.67 -2.76 -36.33
CA CYS A 23 23.77 -1.91 -37.53
C CYS A 23 22.41 -1.61 -38.19
N GLY A 24 22.01 -0.34 -38.12
CA GLY A 24 20.95 0.27 -38.94
C GLY A 24 20.68 1.71 -38.51
N PRO A 25 21.20 2.72 -39.23
CA PRO A 25 20.72 4.09 -39.15
C PRO A 25 19.79 4.37 -40.34
N LEU A 26 18.75 5.19 -40.15
CA LEU A 26 18.30 6.12 -41.19
C LEU A 26 17.33 7.15 -40.60
N LEU A 27 17.74 8.38 -40.78
CA LEU A 27 17.01 9.61 -40.54
C LEU A 27 15.85 9.78 -41.52
N ALA A 28 14.96 10.69 -41.14
CA ALA A 28 14.43 11.77 -41.98
C ALA A 28 12.97 11.65 -42.48
N PHE A 29 12.22 12.68 -42.05
CA PHE A 29 11.54 13.67 -42.91
C PHE A 29 10.07 13.52 -43.31
N CYS A 30 9.41 14.68 -43.23
CA CYS A 30 8.23 15.20 -43.94
C CYS A 30 6.90 14.44 -43.81
N GLN A 31 5.91 15.03 -43.13
CA GLN A 31 5.00 16.09 -43.60
C GLN A 31 3.97 15.63 -44.66
N LEU A 32 2.75 16.11 -44.39
CA LEU A 32 1.67 16.48 -45.32
C LEU A 32 0.57 15.46 -45.65
N LEU A 33 -0.64 15.97 -45.40
CA LEU A 33 -1.83 16.02 -46.28
C LEU A 33 -3.00 15.07 -46.03
N ASN A 34 -4.16 15.71 -46.15
CA ASN A 34 -5.53 15.22 -46.34
C ASN A 34 -6.23 14.64 -45.11
N ALA A 35 -7.10 15.38 -44.42
CA ALA A 35 -8.36 16.01 -44.86
C ALA A 35 -9.40 15.00 -45.39
N LEU A 36 -10.64 15.22 -44.92
CA LEU A 36 -11.91 14.60 -45.30
C LEU A 36 -12.23 13.28 -44.59
N VAL A 37 -13.22 13.32 -43.70
CA VAL A 37 -14.48 12.56 -43.80
C VAL A 37 -15.49 13.15 -42.79
N PRO A 38 -16.79 13.25 -43.15
CA PRO A 38 -17.73 14.17 -42.52
C PRO A 38 -18.52 13.54 -41.36
N VAL A 39 -18.90 14.39 -40.41
CA VAL A 39 -19.85 14.09 -39.32
C VAL A 39 -21.28 14.18 -39.87
N PRO A 40 -22.11 13.13 -39.78
CA PRO A 40 -23.53 13.25 -40.08
C PRO A 40 -24.29 13.84 -38.88
N ARG A 41 -25.05 14.90 -39.18
CA ARG A 41 -25.99 15.59 -38.30
C ARG A 41 -27.27 14.78 -38.08
N LEU A 42 -27.76 14.84 -36.83
CA LEU A 42 -29.15 14.94 -36.37
C LEU A 42 -30.26 14.26 -37.20
N ARG A 43 -31.02 13.37 -36.55
CA ARG A 43 -32.49 13.42 -36.61
C ARG A 43 -33.10 13.16 -35.24
N ARG A 44 -33.74 14.21 -34.71
CA ARG A 44 -34.78 14.10 -33.69
C ARG A 44 -35.99 13.42 -34.35
N VAL A 45 -36.51 12.37 -33.74
CA VAL A 45 -37.85 11.86 -34.01
C VAL A 45 -38.52 11.70 -32.66
N ALA A 46 -39.41 12.65 -32.35
CA ALA A 46 -40.38 12.52 -31.28
C ALA A 46 -41.54 11.68 -31.82
N VAL A 47 -41.90 10.60 -31.12
CA VAL A 47 -43.20 9.94 -31.28
C VAL A 47 -43.80 9.84 -29.89
N ALA A 48 -44.89 10.56 -29.69
CA ALA A 48 -45.80 10.42 -28.57
C ALA A 48 -47.03 9.62 -29.04
N LEU A 49 -47.39 8.58 -28.30
CA LEU A 49 -48.67 7.85 -28.31
C LEU A 49 -48.47 6.77 -27.23
N GLY A 50 -49.31 6.46 -26.25
CA GLY A 50 -50.71 6.73 -25.97
C GLY A 50 -51.17 5.55 -25.09
N TRP A 51 -51.56 5.84 -23.83
CA TRP A 51 -52.51 5.15 -22.94
C TRP A 51 -52.81 3.64 -23.12
N ALA A 52 -52.74 2.86 -22.03
CA ALA A 52 -53.88 2.08 -21.46
C ALA A 52 -53.49 1.13 -20.30
N LEU A 53 -54.20 1.31 -19.18
CA LEU A 53 -54.86 0.32 -18.29
C LEU A 53 -54.22 -1.05 -17.93
N ALA A 54 -54.02 -1.19 -16.60
CA ALA A 54 -54.54 -2.24 -15.70
C ALA A 54 -54.48 -3.73 -16.11
N SER A 55 -53.79 -4.55 -15.28
CA SER A 55 -54.43 -5.69 -14.59
C SER A 55 -53.51 -6.38 -13.58
N CYS A 56 -54.13 -6.75 -12.46
CA CYS A 56 -53.64 -7.50 -11.33
C CYS A 56 -53.18 -8.91 -11.68
N ILE A 57 -52.02 -9.38 -11.19
CA ILE A 57 -51.74 -10.81 -11.03
C ILE A 57 -50.93 -11.07 -9.74
N ALA A 58 -51.57 -11.86 -8.86
CA ALA A 58 -51.06 -12.82 -7.87
C ALA A 58 -49.97 -12.40 -6.87
N GLY A 59 -50.39 -12.32 -5.60
CA GLY A 59 -49.50 -12.33 -4.44
C GLY A 59 -48.77 -13.68 -4.30
N ALA A 60 -47.46 -13.65 -4.46
CA ALA A 60 -46.57 -14.66 -3.92
C ALA A 60 -46.21 -14.28 -2.47
N PRO A 61 -46.21 -15.21 -1.50
CA PRO A 61 -45.67 -14.93 -0.19
C PRO A 61 -44.17 -14.67 -0.34
N ALA A 62 -43.78 -13.40 -0.18
CA ALA A 62 -42.40 -13.00 -0.11
C ALA A 62 -41.77 -13.68 1.12
N LEU A 63 -40.99 -14.73 0.88
CA LEU A 63 -40.01 -15.25 1.83
C LEU A 63 -39.09 -14.08 2.17
N SER A 64 -39.36 -13.44 3.30
CA SER A 64 -38.58 -12.34 3.81
C SER A 64 -37.18 -12.89 4.10
N PRO A 65 -36.10 -12.37 3.47
CA PRO A 65 -34.77 -12.74 3.87
C PRO A 65 -34.60 -12.31 5.32
N LEU A 66 -34.33 -13.27 6.21
CA LEU A 66 -33.85 -13.00 7.55
C LEU A 66 -32.62 -12.11 7.41
N ALA A 67 -32.77 -10.84 7.78
CA ALA A 67 -31.66 -9.92 7.91
C ALA A 67 -30.77 -10.45 9.05
N ILE A 68 -29.73 -11.17 8.68
CA ILE A 68 -28.63 -11.50 9.60
C ILE A 68 -28.06 -10.13 10.01
N PRO A 69 -28.08 -9.76 11.30
CA PRO A 69 -27.48 -8.50 11.71
C PRO A 69 -26.01 -8.55 11.29
N ALA A 70 -25.61 -7.62 10.42
CA ALA A 70 -24.21 -7.38 10.16
C ALA A 70 -23.55 -7.18 11.52
N ALA A 71 -22.47 -7.94 11.79
CA ALA A 71 -21.70 -7.87 13.02
C ALA A 71 -21.59 -6.42 13.47
N GLY A 72 -22.31 -6.08 14.55
CA GLY A 72 -22.50 -4.71 14.97
C GLY A 72 -21.16 -4.14 15.40
N ALA A 73 -20.77 -3.02 14.80
CA ALA A 73 -19.67 -2.22 15.31
C ALA A 73 -19.88 -2.01 16.81
N LEU A 74 -18.87 -2.32 17.62
CA LEU A 74 -18.96 -2.16 19.07
C LEU A 74 -18.82 -0.67 19.39
N GLU A 75 -19.94 0.03 19.42
CA GLU A 75 -20.02 1.41 19.86
C GLU A 75 -20.40 1.46 21.33
N LEU A 76 -19.45 1.88 22.18
CA LEU A 76 -19.68 2.06 23.59
C LEU A 76 -19.64 3.55 23.91
N ARG A 77 -20.80 4.12 24.26
CA ARG A 77 -20.94 5.54 24.63
C ARG A 77 -20.45 6.52 23.54
N GLY A 78 -20.68 6.21 22.26
CA GLY A 78 -20.30 7.08 21.13
C GLY A 78 -18.83 7.03 20.74
N VAL A 79 -18.10 6.03 21.24
CA VAL A 79 -16.72 5.68 20.87
C VAL A 79 -16.76 4.32 20.18
N THR A 80 -16.17 4.23 18.99
CA THR A 80 -16.09 2.98 18.24
C THR A 80 -14.83 2.20 18.64
N TYR A 81 -15.00 0.90 18.89
CA TYR A 81 -13.94 -0.05 19.21
C TYR A 81 -13.95 -1.24 18.26
N PHE A 82 -12.78 -1.88 18.11
CA PHE A 82 -12.73 -3.23 17.54
C PHE A 82 -13.26 -4.24 18.56
N SER A 83 -14.11 -5.15 18.13
CA SER A 83 -14.56 -6.29 18.96
C SER A 83 -13.41 -7.26 19.23
N LYS A 84 -12.52 -7.41 18.23
CA LYS A 84 -11.28 -8.16 18.32
C LYS A 84 -10.19 -7.38 17.58
N ALA A 85 -9.21 -6.86 18.33
CA ALA A 85 -8.16 -6.05 17.74
C ALA A 85 -7.28 -6.88 16.78
N PRO A 86 -6.75 -6.30 15.69
CA PRO A 86 -5.70 -6.96 14.93
C PRO A 86 -4.42 -6.99 15.76
N TRP A 87 -3.71 -8.11 15.83
CA TRP A 87 -2.50 -8.21 16.67
C TRP A 87 -1.20 -8.33 15.89
N LYS A 88 -1.28 -8.46 14.56
CA LYS A 88 -0.11 -8.76 13.75
C LYS A 88 0.21 -7.63 12.78
N VAL A 89 1.39 -7.06 12.96
CA VAL A 89 2.07 -6.24 11.96
C VAL A 89 3.39 -6.90 11.58
N ASP A 90 3.62 -7.04 10.28
CA ASP A 90 4.91 -7.45 9.72
C ASP A 90 5.53 -6.24 9.01
N LEU A 91 6.82 -5.98 9.26
CA LEU A 91 7.59 -4.93 8.58
C LEU A 91 8.70 -5.56 7.76
N VAL A 92 8.74 -5.27 6.46
CA VAL A 92 9.80 -5.69 5.55
C VAL A 92 10.29 -4.51 4.74
N SER A 93 11.59 -4.46 4.48
CA SER A 93 12.17 -3.71 3.37
C SER A 93 13.16 -4.61 2.64
N TYR A 94 13.26 -4.47 1.33
CA TYR A 94 14.25 -5.21 0.54
C TYR A 94 15.60 -4.49 0.48
N TYR A 95 15.62 -3.20 0.79
CA TYR A 95 16.80 -2.35 0.79
C TYR A 95 17.08 -1.95 2.23
N THR A 96 18.14 -2.49 2.81
CA THR A 96 18.37 -2.47 4.27
C THR A 96 19.75 -1.96 4.65
N THR A 97 20.45 -1.27 3.74
CA THR A 97 21.76 -0.67 4.03
C THR A 97 21.62 0.81 4.37
N VAL A 98 22.50 1.36 5.20
CA VAL A 98 22.58 2.80 5.47
C VAL A 98 22.66 3.61 4.17
N TRP A 99 22.01 4.79 4.15
CA TRP A 99 21.95 5.70 2.99
C TRP A 99 21.38 5.12 1.69
N GLN A 100 20.92 3.86 1.68
CA GLN A 100 20.43 3.22 0.47
C GLN A 100 19.16 3.93 -0.03
N THR A 101 19.21 4.42 -1.27
CA THR A 101 18.08 5.09 -1.91
C THR A 101 17.08 4.08 -2.48
N GLY A 102 15.85 4.53 -2.73
CA GLY A 102 14.81 3.70 -3.34
C GLY A 102 14.18 2.67 -2.41
N ALA A 103 14.54 2.67 -1.12
CA ALA A 103 13.94 1.80 -0.13
C ALA A 103 12.43 2.03 0.01
N GLU A 104 11.72 0.95 0.34
CA GLU A 104 10.29 0.94 0.60
C GLU A 104 10.04 0.11 1.85
N TYR A 105 9.30 0.68 2.80
CA TYR A 105 8.98 0.05 4.07
C TYR A 105 7.55 -0.46 3.99
N TYR A 106 7.41 -1.77 3.87
CA TYR A 106 6.13 -2.45 3.74
C TYR A 106 5.64 -2.87 5.12
N PHE A 107 4.58 -2.24 5.59
CA PHE A 107 3.85 -2.62 6.79
C PHE A 107 2.66 -3.46 6.37
N THR A 108 2.70 -4.76 6.63
CA THR A 108 1.61 -5.69 6.34
C THR A 108 0.81 -5.96 7.62
N ILE A 109 -0.48 -5.67 7.58
CA ILE A 109 -1.44 -5.85 8.66
C ILE A 109 -2.45 -6.91 8.22
N THR A 110 -2.67 -7.92 9.05
CA THR A 110 -3.76 -8.88 8.87
C THR A 110 -4.90 -8.49 9.79
N LEU A 111 -6.03 -8.08 9.20
CA LEU A 111 -7.23 -7.73 9.94
C LEU A 111 -7.96 -9.01 10.33
N ASP A 112 -8.36 -9.12 11.60
CA ASP A 112 -9.14 -10.26 12.06
C ASP A 112 -10.54 -10.25 11.37
N PRO A 113 -11.03 -11.39 10.83
CA PRO A 113 -12.39 -11.48 10.29
C PRO A 113 -13.48 -11.12 11.31
N GLU A 114 -13.20 -11.32 12.59
CA GLU A 114 -14.10 -11.04 13.72
C GLU A 114 -13.82 -9.69 14.37
N ALA A 115 -13.10 -8.78 13.70
CA ALA A 115 -12.81 -7.44 14.23
C ALA A 115 -14.08 -6.61 14.50
N GLY A 116 -15.22 -7.01 13.94
CA GLY A 116 -16.54 -6.39 14.15
C GLY A 116 -16.76 -5.09 13.38
N VAL A 117 -15.69 -4.33 13.12
CA VAL A 117 -15.74 -3.05 12.41
C VAL A 117 -14.58 -2.93 11.42
N ALA A 118 -14.79 -2.17 10.36
CA ALA A 118 -13.77 -1.88 9.35
C ALA A 118 -12.64 -1.00 9.91
N LEU A 119 -11.46 -1.07 9.31
CA LEU A 119 -10.33 -0.20 9.62
C LEU A 119 -10.49 1.16 8.93
N GLY A 120 -10.47 2.23 9.72
CA GLY A 120 -10.57 3.61 9.24
C GLY A 120 -9.21 4.32 9.13
N GLY A 121 -8.21 3.91 9.91
CA GLY A 121 -6.90 4.55 9.87
C GLY A 121 -5.80 3.80 10.62
N LEU A 122 -4.57 4.28 10.46
CA LEU A 122 -3.38 3.75 11.12
C LEU A 122 -2.50 4.90 11.61
N THR A 123 -1.78 4.68 12.70
CA THR A 123 -0.59 5.46 13.03
C THR A 123 0.63 4.56 13.05
N ILE A 124 1.73 5.03 12.46
CA ILE A 124 3.03 4.34 12.45
C ILE A 124 4.06 5.32 13.01
N GLN A 125 4.63 5.01 14.17
CA GLN A 125 5.55 5.90 14.88
C GLN A 125 6.89 5.23 15.12
N GLN A 126 7.99 5.88 14.70
CA GLN A 126 9.32 5.44 15.10
C GLN A 126 9.52 5.67 16.62
N THR A 127 9.73 4.59 17.35
CA THR A 127 9.96 4.60 18.81
C THR A 127 11.41 4.29 19.17
N ARG A 128 12.17 3.63 18.28
CA ARG A 128 13.58 3.31 18.43
C ARG A 128 14.36 3.50 17.12
N GLY A 129 15.66 3.70 17.23
CA GLY A 129 16.60 3.89 16.14
C GLY A 129 17.49 5.10 16.44
N VAL A 130 18.80 4.98 16.21
CA VAL A 130 19.75 6.07 16.47
C VAL A 130 19.48 7.30 15.61
N ASP A 131 19.19 7.12 14.32
CA ASP A 131 18.81 8.23 13.44
C ASP A 131 17.31 8.51 13.53
N THR A 132 16.96 9.73 13.89
CA THR A 132 15.59 10.16 14.14
C THR A 132 15.08 11.19 13.14
N SER A 133 15.86 11.49 12.09
CA SER A 133 15.68 12.68 11.26
C SER A 133 15.66 12.43 9.75
N PHE A 134 15.59 11.18 9.32
CA PHE A 134 15.59 10.84 7.90
C PHE A 134 14.23 11.14 7.23
N PRO A 135 14.21 11.80 6.05
CA PRO A 135 12.98 12.29 5.43
C PRO A 135 12.23 11.20 4.64
N PHE A 136 10.93 11.45 4.44
CA PHE A 136 10.04 10.58 3.66
C PHE A 136 9.36 11.31 2.50
N PHE A 137 9.08 10.58 1.42
CA PHE A 137 8.17 11.00 0.37
C PHE A 137 6.73 10.72 0.79
N VAL A 138 6.15 11.62 1.59
CA VAL A 138 4.80 11.45 2.16
C VAL A 138 3.73 11.31 1.07
N ASP A 139 3.87 12.08 -0.01
CA ASP A 139 3.05 12.06 -1.22
C ASP A 139 3.10 10.74 -1.99
N ARG A 140 4.14 9.93 -1.76
CA ARG A 140 4.32 8.60 -2.37
C ARG A 140 3.93 7.46 -1.44
N THR A 141 3.32 7.77 -0.28
CA THR A 141 2.70 6.76 0.58
C THR A 141 1.57 6.08 -0.20
N SER A 142 1.52 4.76 -0.15
CA SER A 142 0.50 3.99 -0.86
C SER A 142 0.04 2.79 -0.05
N ALA A 143 -1.13 2.26 -0.40
CA ALA A 143 -1.68 1.07 0.23
C ALA A 143 -2.31 0.14 -0.82
N PHE A 144 -2.29 -1.15 -0.54
CA PHE A 144 -2.93 -2.18 -1.38
C PHE A 144 -3.30 -3.41 -0.53
N LEU A 145 -4.23 -4.20 -1.05
CA LEU A 145 -4.60 -5.48 -0.42
C LEU A 145 -3.60 -6.58 -0.79
N GLY A 146 -3.27 -7.45 0.15
CA GLY A 146 -2.31 -8.54 -0.04
C GLY A 146 -0.93 -8.23 0.55
N ARG A 147 0.09 -8.91 0.05
CA ARG A 147 1.48 -8.86 0.55
C ARG A 147 2.42 -8.21 -0.47
N PRO A 148 3.62 -7.75 -0.10
CA PRO A 148 4.51 -7.00 -1.02
C PRO A 148 4.80 -7.66 -2.38
N ARG A 149 4.90 -8.99 -2.45
CA ARG A 149 5.12 -9.76 -3.70
C ARG A 149 3.86 -10.40 -4.26
N GLN A 150 2.71 -10.10 -3.67
CA GLN A 150 1.38 -10.61 -4.02
C GLN A 150 0.39 -9.45 -3.89
N GLN A 151 0.67 -8.39 -4.65
CA GLN A 151 -0.12 -7.17 -4.59
C GLN A 151 -1.46 -7.40 -5.27
N GLY A 152 -2.53 -7.16 -4.52
CA GLY A 152 -3.89 -7.09 -5.03
C GLY A 152 -4.28 -5.65 -5.36
N PRO A 153 -5.59 -5.35 -5.33
CA PRO A 153 -6.10 -4.01 -5.63
C PRO A 153 -5.49 -2.93 -4.75
N ARG A 154 -5.27 -1.75 -5.34
CA ARG A 154 -4.84 -0.55 -4.61
C ARG A 154 -5.96 -0.04 -3.72
N VAL A 155 -5.57 0.53 -2.59
CA VAL A 155 -6.45 1.12 -1.59
C VAL A 155 -6.12 2.62 -1.52
N PRO A 156 -7.12 3.52 -1.68
CA PRO A 156 -6.91 4.94 -1.43
C PRO A 156 -6.46 5.19 0.01
N VAL A 157 -5.39 5.95 0.18
CA VAL A 157 -4.84 6.31 1.49
C VAL A 157 -4.45 7.78 1.48
N GLN A 158 -4.76 8.48 2.56
CA GLN A 158 -4.24 9.82 2.83
C GLN A 158 -3.21 9.70 3.94
N ALA A 159 -2.09 10.41 3.80
CA ALA A 159 -0.97 10.32 4.72
C ALA A 159 -0.52 11.72 5.15
N GLN A 160 -0.22 11.84 6.43
CA GLN A 160 0.48 13.00 7.00
C GLN A 160 1.66 12.48 7.82
N PHE A 161 2.76 13.23 7.82
CA PHE A 161 3.93 12.91 8.62
C PHE A 161 4.26 14.08 9.55
N ASP A 162 4.36 13.77 10.83
CA ASP A 162 4.87 14.65 11.86
C ASP A 162 6.32 14.25 12.14
N SER A 163 7.26 15.12 11.76
CA SER A 163 8.69 14.89 11.95
C SER A 163 9.12 14.89 13.41
N ASP A 164 8.48 15.72 14.24
CA ASP A 164 8.86 15.88 15.65
C ASP A 164 8.39 14.65 16.45
N ALA A 165 7.16 14.20 16.18
CA ALA A 165 6.63 12.97 16.74
C ALA A 165 7.19 11.70 16.04
N ARG A 166 7.82 11.84 14.87
CA ARG A 166 8.27 10.76 13.96
C ARG A 166 7.13 9.79 13.65
N ARG A 167 5.97 10.36 13.33
CA ARG A 167 4.70 9.65 13.25
C ARG A 167 4.02 9.91 11.92
N PHE A 168 3.69 8.83 11.24
CA PHE A 168 2.70 8.84 10.17
C PHE A 168 1.31 8.70 10.76
N THR A 169 0.39 9.54 10.29
CA THR A 169 -1.06 9.39 10.46
C THR A 169 -1.65 9.08 9.10
N LEU A 170 -2.36 7.95 9.02
CA LEU A 170 -2.93 7.43 7.79
C LEU A 170 -4.44 7.30 7.96
N SER A 171 -5.19 7.78 6.98
CA SER A 171 -6.64 7.57 6.91
C SER A 171 -7.02 6.86 5.61
N PHE A 172 -8.03 6.00 5.70
CA PHE A 172 -8.61 5.30 4.57
C PHE A 172 -9.98 5.91 4.29
N PRO A 173 -10.13 6.72 3.21
CA PRO A 173 -11.42 7.31 2.85
C PRO A 173 -12.49 6.25 2.60
N GLU A 174 -12.09 5.09 2.08
CA GLU A 174 -12.90 3.89 2.00
C GLU A 174 -12.42 2.90 3.09
N PRO A 175 -13.25 2.62 4.13
CA PRO A 175 -12.87 1.72 5.21
C PRO A 175 -12.54 0.29 4.74
N ILE A 176 -11.51 -0.31 5.34
CA ILE A 176 -11.04 -1.64 4.95
C ILE A 176 -11.76 -2.72 5.75
N LYS A 177 -12.40 -3.66 5.03
CA LYS A 177 -13.22 -4.71 5.64
C LYS A 177 -12.40 -5.66 6.52
N PRO A 178 -12.96 -6.16 7.64
CA PRO A 178 -12.41 -7.26 8.43
C PRO A 178 -11.99 -8.47 7.58
N GLY A 179 -10.99 -9.21 8.03
CA GLY A 179 -10.46 -10.39 7.31
C GLY A 179 -9.53 -10.08 6.14
N SER A 180 -9.36 -8.80 5.79
CA SER A 180 -8.45 -8.38 4.74
C SER A 180 -6.98 -8.44 5.20
N THR A 181 -6.07 -8.65 4.26
CA THR A 181 -4.64 -8.35 4.48
C THR A 181 -4.34 -7.04 3.77
N LEU A 182 -3.91 -6.03 4.53
CA LEU A 182 -3.56 -4.70 4.05
C LEU A 182 -2.05 -4.54 4.10
N THR A 183 -1.45 -3.97 3.05
CA THR A 183 -0.07 -3.50 3.10
C THR A 183 -0.02 -2.01 2.83
N VAL A 184 0.65 -1.27 3.72
CA VAL A 184 0.99 0.14 3.54
C VAL A 184 2.47 0.26 3.22
N VAL A 185 2.80 1.13 2.27
CA VAL A 185 4.18 1.41 1.84
C VAL A 185 4.55 2.83 2.24
N LEU A 186 5.55 2.95 3.12
CA LEU A 186 6.20 4.22 3.40
C LEU A 186 7.51 4.29 2.60
N LYS A 187 7.80 5.44 1.98
CA LYS A 187 8.98 5.60 1.13
C LYS A 187 9.92 6.65 1.72
N PRO A 188 10.99 6.26 2.43
CA PRO A 188 12.02 7.21 2.81
C PRO A 188 12.76 7.73 1.56
N TRP A 189 13.41 8.91 1.66
CA TRP A 189 14.27 9.39 0.57
C TRP A 189 15.47 8.46 0.39
N ASN A 190 16.01 8.04 1.52
CA ASN A 190 17.09 7.11 1.71
C ASN A 190 16.90 6.44 3.07
N ASN A 191 17.44 5.23 3.22
CA ASN A 191 17.55 4.62 4.53
C ASN A 191 18.34 5.51 5.50
N PRO A 192 18.11 5.35 6.82
CA PRO A 192 18.82 6.03 7.87
C PRO A 192 20.35 6.06 7.70
N ALA A 193 20.98 7.11 8.22
CA ALA A 193 22.41 7.33 8.11
C ALA A 193 23.25 6.41 9.01
N VAL A 194 22.62 5.79 10.01
CA VAL A 194 23.28 4.99 11.04
C VAL A 194 22.70 3.57 11.05
N SER A 195 23.57 2.57 11.08
CA SER A 195 23.14 1.18 11.22
C SER A 195 22.57 0.94 12.61
N ASP A 196 21.32 0.52 12.67
CA ASP A 196 20.62 0.21 13.92
C ASP A 196 19.39 -0.66 13.65
N THR A 197 18.76 -1.13 14.71
CA THR A 197 17.43 -1.72 14.70
C THR A 197 16.40 -0.63 14.97
N TYR A 198 15.70 -0.23 13.90
CA TYR A 198 14.64 0.76 13.92
C TYR A 198 13.32 0.08 14.28
N MET A 199 12.58 0.66 15.22
CA MET A 199 11.34 0.07 15.73
C MET A 199 10.18 1.04 15.57
N PHE A 200 9.10 0.56 14.98
CA PHE A 200 7.92 1.35 14.64
C PHE A 200 6.71 0.80 15.38
N GLN A 201 6.15 1.58 16.31
CA GLN A 201 4.87 1.27 16.92
C GLN A 201 3.77 1.49 15.91
N VAL A 202 2.86 0.51 15.79
CA VAL A 202 1.71 0.62 14.89
C VAL A 202 0.43 0.55 15.69
N SER A 203 -0.53 1.41 15.37
CA SER A 203 -1.86 1.40 15.99
C SER A 203 -2.92 1.56 14.91
N ALA A 204 -4.02 0.84 15.08
CA ALA A 204 -5.18 0.84 14.19
C ALA A 204 -6.35 1.59 14.80
N TYR A 205 -7.09 2.27 13.94
CA TYR A 205 -8.28 3.02 14.32
C TYR A 205 -9.49 2.42 13.59
N PRO A 206 -10.55 2.04 14.31
CA PRO A 206 -11.78 1.58 13.67
C PRO A 206 -12.41 2.72 12.88
N ALA A 207 -13.20 2.36 11.86
CA ALA A 207 -14.04 3.34 11.17
C ALA A 207 -15.26 3.66 12.04
N GLY A 208 -15.54 4.96 12.24
CA GLY A 208 -16.67 5.41 13.05
C GLY A 208 -16.38 6.69 13.81
N PRO A 209 -17.37 7.23 14.53
CA PRO A 209 -17.18 8.40 15.39
C PRO A 209 -16.23 8.10 16.55
N ASN A 210 -15.36 9.06 16.86
CA ASN A 210 -14.41 9.00 17.98
C ASN A 210 -13.70 7.63 18.10
N PRO A 211 -12.91 7.21 17.10
CA PRO A 211 -12.36 5.87 17.07
C PRO A 211 -11.32 5.67 18.16
N SER A 212 -11.46 4.61 18.96
CA SER A 212 -10.45 4.25 19.96
C SER A 212 -9.32 3.45 19.31
N PRO A 213 -8.04 3.86 19.45
CA PRO A 213 -6.92 3.14 18.88
C PRO A 213 -6.73 1.77 19.52
N ALA A 214 -6.35 0.78 18.72
CA ALA A 214 -5.85 -0.52 19.14
C ALA A 214 -4.39 -0.67 18.72
N SER A 215 -3.50 -1.06 19.64
CA SER A 215 -2.10 -1.32 19.32
C SER A 215 -1.96 -2.61 18.51
N LEU A 216 -1.21 -2.54 17.39
CA LEU A 216 -0.85 -3.70 16.57
C LEU A 216 0.54 -4.26 16.95
N GLY A 217 1.20 -3.66 17.95
CA GLY A 217 2.58 -3.98 18.32
C GLY A 217 3.61 -3.17 17.55
N PHE A 218 4.76 -3.80 17.27
CA PHE A 218 5.93 -3.14 16.71
C PHE A 218 6.42 -3.83 15.44
N GLY A 219 6.60 -3.04 14.37
CA GLY A 219 7.40 -3.44 13.22
C GLY A 219 8.87 -3.14 13.48
N THR A 220 9.75 -4.11 13.22
CA THR A 220 11.19 -3.95 13.42
C THR A 220 11.92 -4.04 12.08
N LEU A 221 12.77 -3.06 11.80
CA LEU A 221 13.60 -3.00 10.60
C LEU A 221 15.07 -2.86 11.01
N ARG A 222 15.89 -3.82 10.60
CA ARG A 222 17.33 -3.73 10.77
C ARG A 222 17.93 -3.01 9.56
N ILE A 223 18.72 -1.97 9.83
CA ILE A 223 19.57 -1.29 8.86
C ILE A 223 21.02 -1.70 9.13
N TYR A 224 21.73 -2.09 8.07
CA TYR A 224 23.09 -2.60 8.11
C TYR A 224 24.07 -1.58 7.53
N ASP A 225 25.32 -1.65 7.98
CA ASP A 225 26.41 -1.06 7.21
C ASP A 225 26.65 -1.88 5.94
N PRO A 226 27.17 -1.27 4.86
CA PRO A 226 27.44 -2.02 3.64
C PRO A 226 28.61 -2.99 3.86
N ASP A 227 28.46 -4.21 3.38
CA ASP A 227 29.39 -5.33 3.56
C ASP A 227 30.49 -5.38 2.50
N TRP A 228 31.16 -4.25 2.20
CA TRP A 228 32.24 -4.22 1.21
C TRP A 228 33.58 -4.83 1.70
N ARG A 229 33.55 -5.70 2.71
CA ARG A 229 34.72 -6.46 3.18
C ARG A 229 34.73 -7.89 2.65
#